data_AF-X0W370-F1
#
_entry.id   AF-X0W370-F1
#
_cell.length_a   1.000
_cell.length_b   1.000
_cell.length_c   1.000
_cell.angle_alpha   90.00
_cell.angle_beta   90.00
_cell.angle_gamma   90.00
#
_symmetry.space_group_name_H-M   'P 1'
#
loop_
_entity.id
_entity.type
_entity.pdbx_description
1 polymer ?
#
loop_
_entity_poly.entity_id
_entity_poly.type
_entity_poly.pdbx_seq_one_letter_code
_entity_poly.pdbx_strand_id
1 'polypeptide(L)'
;MLILGGCFLVVGLFVGRPYCRYLCPYGALLGLLSKVSKWHVDIPPDECIQCRLCEEVCPYGAIREPTVDQSADQRLKGRRRLAGLILLLPVLVAAGVVLGRGLKVPLSRLHPTVRLADRVRLEETGKVSGTIDASEAFRNSGRKVEDLYLDAIRQTKRFSTAGGWLGAWVGLVIGLKLIHLSVRRRRTDYQPDRTNCVSCGRCFWYCPNEQARLGLIADVAATRGKT
;
A
#
# COMPACT_ATOMS: atom_id res chain seq x y z
N MET A 1 20.79 -22.75 -11.59
CA MET A 1 21.50 -22.11 -10.46
C MET A 1 22.63 -21.20 -10.92
N LEU A 2 23.55 -21.67 -11.79
CA LEU A 2 24.66 -20.84 -12.32
C LEU A 2 24.20 -19.63 -13.14
N ILE A 3 23.15 -19.76 -13.95
CA ILE A 3 22.59 -18.65 -14.74
C ILE A 3 22.08 -17.53 -13.84
N LEU A 4 21.36 -17.88 -12.77
CA LEU A 4 20.81 -16.92 -11.82
C LEU A 4 21.93 -16.19 -11.06
N GLY A 5 22.96 -16.91 -10.60
CA GLY A 5 24.14 -16.31 -9.99
C GLY A 5 24.94 -15.42 -10.94
N GLY A 6 25.11 -15.84 -12.20
CA GLY A 6 25.77 -15.05 -13.24
C GLY A 6 25.03 -13.75 -13.54
N CYS A 7 23.71 -13.79 -13.66
CA CYS A 7 22.89 -12.59 -13.81
C CYS A 7 23.04 -11.64 -12.61
N PHE A 8 23.08 -12.15 -11.37
CA PHE A 8 23.30 -11.31 -10.19
C PHE A 8 24.67 -10.62 -10.17
N LEU A 9 25.73 -11.31 -10.61
CA LEU A 9 27.06 -10.72 -10.72
C LEU A 9 27.09 -9.61 -11.77
N VAL A 10 26.52 -9.85 -12.95
CA VAL A 10 26.47 -8.84 -14.02
C VAL A 10 25.67 -7.61 -13.57
N VAL A 11 24.50 -7.80 -12.94
CA VAL A 11 23.70 -6.68 -12.42
C VAL A 11 24.41 -5.96 -11.27
N GLY A 12 25.16 -6.68 -10.43
CA GLY A 12 25.94 -6.11 -9.32
C GLY A 12 27.08 -5.19 -9.75
N LEU A 13 27.55 -5.27 -11.01
CA LEU A 13 28.53 -4.35 -11.56
C LEU A 13 27.95 -2.96 -11.84
N PHE A 14 26.65 -2.89 -12.17
CA PHE A 14 25.97 -1.63 -12.50
C PHE A 14 25.16 -1.07 -11.31
N VAL A 15 24.65 -1.95 -10.44
CA VAL A 15 23.78 -1.57 -9.32
C VAL A 15 24.41 -2.01 -8.01
N GLY A 16 24.60 -1.07 -7.08
CA GLY A 16 25.06 -1.39 -5.74
C GLY A 16 24.07 -2.31 -5.00
N ARG A 17 24.50 -3.53 -4.66
CA ARG A 17 23.77 -4.51 -3.83
C ARG A 17 22.35 -4.85 -4.35
N PRO A 18 22.20 -5.38 -5.58
CA PRO A 18 20.89 -5.59 -6.21
C PRO A 18 20.08 -6.68 -5.47
N TYR A 19 20.74 -7.70 -4.94
CA TYR A 19 20.10 -8.75 -4.17
C TYR A 19 19.44 -8.20 -2.90
N CYS A 20 20.17 -7.41 -2.12
CA CYS A 20 19.68 -6.85 -0.86
C CYS A 20 18.55 -5.83 -1.07
N ARG A 21 18.57 -5.10 -2.19
CA ARG A 21 17.57 -4.05 -2.47
C ARG A 21 16.27 -4.59 -3.06
N TYR A 22 16.33 -5.59 -3.94
CA TYR A 22 15.17 -6.01 -4.73
C TYR A 22 14.65 -7.41 -4.39
N LEU A 23 15.52 -8.35 -4.02
CA LEU A 23 15.12 -9.75 -3.81
C LEU A 23 15.07 -10.18 -2.35
N CYS A 24 15.87 -9.55 -1.49
CA CYS A 24 16.00 -9.99 -0.11
C CYS A 24 14.74 -9.60 0.72
N PRO A 25 14.01 -10.57 1.31
CA PRO A 25 12.88 -10.26 2.18
C PRO A 25 13.29 -9.45 3.41
N TYR A 26 14.53 -9.64 3.89
CA TYR A 26 15.11 -8.86 4.97
C TYR A 26 15.34 -7.40 4.56
N GLY A 27 15.71 -7.14 3.30
CA GLY A 27 15.84 -5.78 2.77
C GLY A 27 14.52 -5.02 2.76
N ALA A 28 13.42 -5.68 2.38
CA ALA A 28 12.08 -5.09 2.45
C ALA A 28 11.66 -4.75 3.90
N LEU A 29 11.97 -5.65 4.84
CA LEU A 29 11.67 -5.42 6.26
C LEU A 29 12.48 -4.25 6.83
N LEU A 30 13.79 -4.19 6.53
CA LEU A 30 14.65 -3.08 6.93
C LEU A 30 14.21 -1.75 6.30
N GLY A 31 13.77 -1.74 5.05
CA GLY A 31 13.23 -0.53 4.41
C GLY A 31 11.99 0.02 5.13
N LEU A 32 11.11 -0.89 5.61
CA LEU A 32 9.95 -0.51 6.40
C LEU A 32 10.35 0.06 7.78
N LEU A 33 11.31 -0.59 8.46
CA LEU A 33 11.84 -0.11 9.74
C LEU A 33 12.57 1.23 9.59
N SER A 34 13.37 1.40 8.53
CA SER A 34 14.09 2.64 8.22
C SER A 34 13.13 3.82 8.00
N LYS A 35 11.96 3.58 7.40
CA LYS A 35 10.91 4.59 7.24
C LYS A 35 10.34 5.10 8.57
N VAL A 36 10.32 4.25 9.60
CA VAL A 36 9.81 4.57 10.95
C VAL A 36 10.93 5.07 11.89
N SER A 37 12.20 4.86 11.54
CA SER A 37 13.33 5.33 12.33
C SER A 37 13.27 6.85 12.54
N LYS A 38 13.45 7.26 13.80
CA LYS A 38 13.60 8.67 14.19
C LYS A 38 14.97 9.23 13.78
N TRP A 39 15.99 8.38 13.75
CA TRP A 39 17.36 8.73 13.45
C TRP A 39 17.64 8.37 12.00
N HIS A 40 17.74 9.39 11.15
CA HIS A 40 18.09 9.23 9.75
C HIS A 40 19.13 10.29 9.38
N VAL A 41 20.02 9.94 8.47
CA VAL A 41 20.93 10.92 7.87
C VAL A 41 20.10 11.96 7.16
N ASP A 42 20.40 13.24 7.41
CA ASP A 42 19.81 14.35 6.67
C ASP A 42 20.94 15.23 6.13
N ILE A 43 20.77 15.77 4.93
CA ILE A 43 21.70 16.76 4.40
C ILE A 43 21.37 18.06 5.12
N PRO A 44 22.34 18.83 5.65
CA PRO A 44 22.04 19.97 6.52
C PRO A 44 21.05 20.92 5.83
N PRO A 45 19.81 21.05 6.35
CA PRO A 45 18.73 21.75 5.65
C PRO A 45 18.93 23.27 5.64
N ASP A 46 19.68 23.81 6.60
CA ASP A 46 19.76 25.25 6.82
C ASP A 46 20.75 25.95 5.87
N GLU A 47 21.55 25.18 5.12
CA GLU A 47 22.63 25.69 4.28
C GLU A 47 22.61 25.15 2.84
N CYS A 48 21.63 24.34 2.42
CA CYS A 48 21.66 23.70 1.10
C CYS A 48 21.73 24.73 -0.05
N ILE A 49 22.85 24.77 -0.77
CA ILE A 49 23.04 25.65 -1.94
C ILE A 49 22.53 25.06 -3.25
N GLN A 50 21.76 23.97 -3.20
CA GLN A 50 21.16 23.29 -4.37
C GLN A 50 22.16 22.90 -5.48
N CYS A 51 23.40 22.57 -5.11
CA CYS A 51 24.51 22.24 -6.03
C CYS A 51 24.38 20.89 -6.76
N ARG A 52 23.43 20.03 -6.37
CA ARG A 52 23.13 18.70 -6.96
C ARG A 52 24.21 17.61 -6.82
N LEU A 53 25.41 17.91 -6.30
CA LEU A 53 26.49 16.92 -6.09
C LEU A 53 26.05 15.69 -5.29
N CYS A 54 25.19 15.88 -4.29
CA CYS A 54 24.71 14.77 -3.45
C CYS A 54 23.93 13.71 -4.23
N GLU A 55 23.22 14.10 -5.29
CA GLU A 55 22.46 13.20 -6.15
C GLU A 55 23.40 12.37 -7.04
N GLU A 56 24.35 13.04 -7.69
CA GLU A 56 25.31 12.42 -8.62
C GLU A 56 26.23 11.40 -7.92
N VAL A 57 26.64 11.71 -6.70
CA VAL A 57 27.57 10.88 -5.93
C VAL A 57 26.85 9.68 -5.25
N CYS A 58 25.53 9.71 -5.15
CA CYS A 58 24.78 8.70 -4.43
C CYS A 58 24.80 7.35 -5.17
N PRO A 59 25.48 6.30 -4.66
CA PRO A 59 25.56 5.01 -5.35
C PRO A 59 24.21 4.27 -5.40
N TYR A 60 23.23 4.73 -4.63
CA TYR A 60 21.91 4.12 -4.49
C TYR A 60 20.79 4.95 -5.14
N GLY A 61 21.10 6.12 -5.73
CA GLY A 61 20.10 7.04 -6.26
C GLY A 61 19.00 7.37 -5.25
N ALA A 62 19.36 7.51 -3.97
CA ALA A 62 18.43 7.66 -2.87
C ALA A 62 18.22 9.11 -2.45
N ILE A 63 18.74 10.09 -3.18
CA ILE A 63 18.50 11.51 -2.92
C ILE A 63 17.26 11.95 -3.69
N ARG A 64 16.37 12.71 -3.05
CA ARG A 64 15.17 13.22 -3.68
C ARG A 64 15.28 14.72 -3.91
N GLU A 65 14.97 15.13 -5.13
CA GLU A 65 15.02 16.53 -5.58
C GLU A 65 13.99 17.43 -4.86
N PRO A 66 14.27 18.74 -4.75
CA PRO A 66 13.29 19.76 -4.35
C PRO A 66 12.03 19.69 -5.21
N THR A 67 10.87 19.93 -4.59
CA THR A 67 9.62 20.04 -5.36
C THR A 67 9.53 21.41 -6.00
N VAL A 68 9.19 21.48 -7.29
CA VAL A 68 8.91 22.73 -8.00
C VAL A 68 7.85 23.54 -7.26
N ASP A 69 8.11 24.83 -7.06
CA ASP A 69 7.19 25.71 -6.37
C ASP A 69 5.91 25.92 -7.18
N GLN A 70 4.77 25.64 -6.55
CA GLN A 70 3.46 25.78 -7.15
C GLN A 70 2.91 27.19 -6.94
N SER A 71 2.31 27.75 -8.00
CA SER A 71 1.58 29.02 -7.94
C SER A 71 0.34 28.93 -7.03
N ALA A 72 -0.15 30.08 -6.56
CA ALA A 72 -1.31 30.13 -5.67
C ALA A 72 -2.55 29.42 -6.26
N ASP A 73 -2.78 29.58 -7.56
CA ASP A 73 -3.90 28.95 -8.28
C ASP A 73 -3.81 27.43 -8.29
N GLN A 74 -2.60 26.88 -8.46
CA GLN A 74 -2.37 25.44 -8.42
C GLN A 74 -2.64 24.87 -7.03
N ARG A 75 -2.25 25.59 -5.97
CA ARG A 75 -2.53 25.20 -4.57
C ARG A 75 -4.03 25.19 -4.28
N LEU A 76 -4.77 26.18 -4.77
CA LEU A 76 -6.23 26.25 -4.59
C LEU A 76 -6.94 25.08 -5.30
N LYS A 77 -6.56 24.77 -6.56
CA LYS A 77 -7.08 23.60 -7.30
C LYS A 77 -6.78 22.29 -6.57
N GLY A 78 -5.55 22.14 -6.05
CA GLY A 78 -5.14 20.98 -5.24
C GLY A 78 -5.98 20.84 -3.96
N ARG A 79 -6.22 21.93 -3.23
CA ARG A 79 -7.04 21.94 -2.01
C ARG A 79 -8.51 21.60 -2.32
N ARG A 80 -9.08 22.12 -3.40
CA ARG A 80 -10.44 21.78 -3.84
C ARG A 80 -10.56 20.29 -4.20
N ARG A 81 -9.57 19.75 -4.93
CA ARG A 81 -9.53 18.32 -5.27
C ARG A 81 -9.43 17.45 -4.02
N LEU A 82 -8.58 17.83 -3.07
CA LEU A 82 -8.44 17.12 -1.79
C LEU A 82 -9.74 17.15 -0.99
N ALA A 83 -10.40 18.31 -0.91
CA ALA A 83 -11.70 18.44 -0.26
C ALA A 83 -12.78 17.56 -0.93
N GLY A 84 -12.80 17.51 -2.26
CA GLY A 84 -13.66 16.62 -3.02
C GLY A 84 -13.41 15.13 -2.72
N LEU A 85 -12.14 14.72 -2.62
CA LEU A 85 -11.78 13.34 -2.25
C LEU A 85 -12.17 13.00 -0.80
N ILE A 86 -12.04 13.94 0.13
CA ILE A 86 -12.47 13.76 1.52
C ILE A 86 -14.00 13.61 1.58
N LEU A 87 -14.75 14.41 0.83
CA LEU A 87 -16.21 14.30 0.75
C LEU A 87 -16.67 13.00 0.05
N LEU A 88 -15.88 12.51 -0.90
CA LEU A 88 -16.16 11.27 -1.64
C LEU A 88 -15.82 10.00 -0.81
N LEU A 89 -14.98 10.10 0.21
CA LEU A 89 -14.62 8.97 1.08
C LEU A 89 -15.84 8.28 1.74
N PRO A 90 -16.77 8.98 2.42
CA PRO A 90 -17.96 8.33 2.98
C PRO A 90 -18.84 7.70 1.89
N VAL A 91 -18.87 8.27 0.69
CA VAL A 91 -19.60 7.71 -0.46
C VAL A 91 -18.98 6.38 -0.89
N LEU A 92 -17.63 6.30 -0.98
CA LEU A 92 -16.93 5.05 -1.30
C LEU A 92 -17.16 3.97 -0.25
N VAL A 93 -17.15 4.33 1.04
CA VAL A 93 -17.43 3.39 2.13
C VAL A 93 -18.87 2.88 2.04
N ALA A 94 -19.84 3.78 1.84
CA ALA A 94 -21.24 3.41 1.68
C ALA A 94 -21.47 2.50 0.46
N ALA A 95 -20.88 2.84 -0.69
CA ALA A 95 -20.90 2.01 -1.89
C ALA A 95 -20.29 0.62 -1.64
N GLY A 96 -19.14 0.55 -0.95
CA GLY A 96 -18.52 -0.70 -0.54
C GLY A 96 -19.42 -1.56 0.35
N VAL A 97 -20.11 -0.97 1.32
CA VAL A 97 -21.08 -1.67 2.18
C VAL A 97 -22.26 -2.23 1.37
N VAL A 98 -22.82 -1.43 0.46
CA VAL A 98 -23.95 -1.85 -0.38
C VAL A 98 -23.55 -3.01 -1.28
N LEU A 99 -22.41 -2.89 -1.97
CA LEU A 99 -21.87 -3.96 -2.81
C LEU A 99 -21.57 -5.22 -2.00
N GLY A 100 -20.91 -5.08 -0.85
CA GLY A 100 -20.57 -6.18 0.06
C GLY A 100 -21.80 -6.90 0.62
N ARG A 101 -22.87 -6.17 0.94
CA ARG A 101 -24.16 -6.75 1.36
C ARG A 101 -24.94 -7.37 0.19
N GLY A 102 -24.81 -6.82 -1.02
CA GLY A 102 -25.42 -7.37 -2.23
C GLY A 102 -24.90 -8.77 -2.58
N LEU A 103 -23.62 -9.04 -2.31
CA LEU A 103 -22.99 -10.34 -2.52
C LEU A 103 -23.43 -11.42 -1.50
N LYS A 104 -24.31 -11.12 -0.54
CA LYS A 104 -24.72 -12.07 0.51
C LYS A 104 -25.30 -13.38 -0.03
N VAL A 105 -26.08 -13.34 -1.12
CA VAL A 105 -26.79 -14.51 -1.67
C VAL A 105 -25.84 -15.46 -2.39
N PRO A 106 -25.02 -15.02 -3.37
CA PRO A 106 -24.06 -15.93 -4.00
C PRO A 106 -23.02 -16.45 -3.00
N LEU A 107 -22.60 -15.61 -2.03
CA LEU A 107 -21.58 -16.01 -1.06
C LEU A 107 -22.11 -16.97 0.00
N SER A 108 -23.36 -16.82 0.47
CA SER A 108 -23.94 -17.74 1.46
C SER A 108 -24.16 -19.14 0.89
N ARG A 109 -24.42 -19.27 -0.43
CA ARG A 109 -24.55 -20.57 -1.11
C ARG A 109 -23.27 -21.42 -1.11
N LEU A 110 -22.12 -20.84 -0.82
CA LEU A 110 -20.88 -21.59 -0.63
C LEU A 110 -20.87 -22.34 0.72
N HIS A 111 -21.70 -21.93 1.68
CA HIS A 111 -21.79 -22.58 2.98
C HIS A 111 -22.60 -23.89 2.90
N PRO A 112 -22.10 -25.01 3.45
CA PRO A 112 -22.76 -26.32 3.35
C PRO A 112 -24.23 -26.32 3.79
N THR A 113 -24.55 -25.68 4.91
CA THR A 113 -25.92 -25.60 5.46
C THR A 113 -26.89 -24.86 4.54
N VAL A 114 -26.45 -23.76 3.92
CA VAL A 114 -27.31 -22.96 3.01
C VAL A 114 -27.49 -23.71 1.70
N ARG A 115 -26.43 -24.36 1.20
CA ARG A 115 -26.49 -25.21 0.01
C ARG A 115 -27.42 -26.41 0.21
N LEU A 116 -27.37 -27.05 1.38
CA LEU A 116 -28.28 -28.13 1.75
C LEU A 116 -29.73 -27.64 1.85
N ALA A 117 -29.97 -26.51 2.50
CA ALA A 117 -31.31 -25.91 2.59
C ALA A 117 -31.87 -25.54 1.20
N ASP A 118 -31.05 -24.96 0.32
CA ASP A 118 -31.45 -24.68 -1.07
C ASP A 118 -31.76 -25.98 -1.84
N ARG A 119 -31.01 -27.06 -1.59
CA ARG A 119 -31.27 -28.36 -2.21
C ARG A 119 -32.58 -29.00 -1.72
N VAL A 120 -32.81 -29.06 -0.42
CA VAL A 120 -34.05 -29.61 0.17
C VAL A 120 -35.27 -28.83 -0.33
N ARG A 121 -35.17 -27.49 -0.42
CA ARG A 121 -36.21 -26.63 -1.00
C ARG A 121 -36.53 -26.97 -2.46
N LEU A 122 -35.52 -27.29 -3.26
CA LEU A 122 -35.70 -27.66 -4.67
C LEU A 122 -36.36 -29.05 -4.83
N GLU A 123 -36.06 -29.98 -3.92
CA GLU A 123 -36.71 -31.30 -3.86
C GLU A 123 -38.18 -31.17 -3.45
N GLU A 124 -38.50 -30.39 -2.41
CA GLU A 124 -39.87 -30.15 -1.94
C GLU A 124 -40.73 -29.43 -2.98
N THR A 125 -40.14 -28.51 -3.74
CA THR A 125 -40.83 -27.79 -4.81
C THR A 125 -40.93 -28.57 -6.12
N GLY A 126 -40.47 -29.82 -6.16
CA GLY A 126 -40.53 -30.69 -7.33
C GLY A 126 -39.67 -30.22 -8.51
N LYS A 127 -38.74 -29.28 -8.28
CA LYS A 127 -37.88 -28.70 -9.32
C LYS A 127 -36.69 -29.58 -9.68
N VAL A 128 -36.40 -30.61 -8.88
CA VAL A 128 -35.32 -31.55 -9.11
C VAL A 128 -35.80 -32.97 -8.82
N SER A 129 -35.42 -33.93 -9.68
CA SER A 129 -35.70 -35.35 -9.50
C SER A 129 -34.69 -36.01 -8.58
N GLY A 130 -35.18 -36.68 -7.52
CA GLY A 130 -34.38 -37.50 -6.62
C GLY A 130 -33.71 -36.77 -5.45
N THR A 131 -33.45 -37.52 -4.39
CA THR A 131 -32.70 -37.09 -3.19
C THR A 131 -31.21 -37.32 -3.38
N ILE A 132 -30.38 -36.52 -2.70
CA ILE A 132 -28.94 -36.75 -2.60
C ILE A 132 -28.61 -37.32 -1.22
N ASP A 133 -27.50 -38.04 -1.08
CA ASP A 133 -27.07 -38.62 0.20
C ASP A 133 -27.09 -37.60 1.35
N ALA A 134 -26.73 -36.34 1.07
CA ALA A 134 -26.75 -35.27 2.06
C ALA A 134 -28.16 -34.84 2.51
N SER A 135 -29.16 -34.87 1.62
CA SER A 135 -30.56 -34.56 1.97
C SER A 135 -31.24 -35.74 2.64
N GLU A 136 -30.91 -36.97 2.24
CA GLU A 136 -31.37 -38.19 2.89
C GLU A 136 -30.79 -38.35 4.30
N ALA A 137 -29.49 -38.15 4.47
CA ALA A 137 -28.84 -38.14 5.79
C ALA A 137 -29.45 -37.08 6.73
N PHE A 138 -29.81 -35.91 6.21
CA PHE A 138 -30.50 -34.88 6.99
C PHE A 138 -31.90 -35.34 7.42
N ARG A 139 -32.70 -35.92 6.52
CA ARG A 139 -34.04 -36.44 6.87
C ARG A 139 -33.97 -37.57 7.90
N ASN A 140 -32.97 -38.46 7.77
CA ASN A 140 -32.74 -39.56 8.71
C ASN A 140 -32.26 -39.09 10.09
N SER A 141 -31.72 -37.86 10.21
CA SER A 141 -31.32 -37.28 11.50
C SER A 141 -32.49 -36.89 12.41
N GLY A 142 -33.74 -36.91 11.90
CA GLY A 142 -34.94 -36.55 12.65
C GLY A 142 -35.10 -35.06 12.96
N ARG A 143 -34.19 -34.20 12.46
CA ARG A 143 -34.31 -32.74 12.58
C ARG A 143 -35.44 -32.23 11.69
N LYS A 144 -36.16 -31.21 12.18
CA LYS A 144 -37.20 -30.52 11.42
C LYS A 144 -36.60 -29.70 10.29
N VAL A 145 -37.27 -29.67 9.15
CA VAL A 145 -36.83 -28.90 7.97
C VAL A 145 -36.89 -27.39 8.27
N GLU A 146 -37.83 -26.97 9.09
CA GLU A 146 -37.97 -25.59 9.55
C GLU A 146 -36.71 -25.09 10.27
N ASP A 147 -36.12 -25.92 11.12
CA ASP A 147 -34.88 -25.58 11.84
C ASP A 147 -33.70 -25.39 10.87
N LEU A 148 -33.64 -26.19 9.80
CA LEU A 148 -32.62 -26.06 8.75
C LEU A 148 -32.77 -24.74 7.97
N TYR A 149 -34.00 -24.32 7.66
CA TYR A 149 -34.24 -23.03 7.03
C TYR A 149 -33.89 -21.86 7.95
N LEU A 150 -34.22 -21.94 9.25
CA LEU A 150 -33.83 -20.94 10.24
C LEU A 150 -32.29 -20.83 10.35
N ASP A 151 -31.59 -21.96 10.37
CA ASP A 151 -30.13 -22.00 10.37
C ASP A 151 -29.56 -21.37 9.07
N ALA A 152 -30.14 -21.68 7.90
CA ALA A 152 -29.72 -21.10 6.62
C ALA A 152 -29.94 -19.58 6.55
N ILE A 153 -31.06 -19.07 7.08
CA ILE A 153 -31.34 -17.62 7.18
C ILE A 153 -30.33 -16.96 8.13
N ARG A 154 -30.05 -17.58 9.28
CA ARG A 154 -29.06 -17.08 10.25
C ARG A 154 -27.68 -16.96 9.62
N GLN A 155 -27.24 -17.98 8.88
CA GLN A 155 -25.97 -17.93 8.17
C GLN A 155 -25.96 -16.85 7.08
N THR A 156 -27.02 -16.74 6.28
CA THR A 156 -27.14 -15.70 5.24
C THR A 156 -27.06 -14.28 5.83
N LYS A 157 -27.69 -14.05 7.00
CA LYS A 157 -27.59 -12.77 7.72
C LYS A 157 -26.16 -12.48 8.18
N ARG A 158 -25.43 -13.50 8.67
CA ARG A 158 -24.01 -13.38 9.05
C ARG A 158 -23.12 -13.02 7.85
N PHE A 159 -23.35 -13.62 6.69
CA PHE A 159 -22.64 -13.25 5.45
C PHE A 159 -22.97 -11.81 5.01
N SER A 160 -24.19 -11.34 5.21
CA SER A 160 -24.56 -9.94 4.93
C SER A 160 -23.83 -8.95 5.85
N THR A 161 -23.72 -9.22 7.15
CA THR A 161 -22.99 -8.33 8.06
C THR A 161 -21.49 -8.38 7.81
N ALA A 162 -20.92 -9.57 7.63
CA ALA A 162 -19.50 -9.76 7.32
C ALA A 162 -19.11 -9.12 5.98
N GLY A 163 -19.91 -9.34 4.92
CA GLY A 163 -19.70 -8.73 3.61
C GLY A 163 -19.81 -7.21 3.65
N GLY A 164 -20.74 -6.66 4.45
CA GLY A 164 -20.83 -5.22 4.69
C GLY A 164 -19.59 -4.65 5.39
N TRP A 165 -19.07 -5.32 6.42
CA TRP A 165 -17.84 -4.92 7.11
C TRP A 165 -16.62 -4.96 6.20
N LEU A 166 -16.46 -6.03 5.43
CA LEU A 166 -15.37 -6.15 4.46
C LEU A 166 -15.46 -5.08 3.38
N GLY A 167 -16.67 -4.84 2.85
CA GLY A 167 -16.92 -3.77 1.87
C GLY A 167 -16.61 -2.38 2.40
N ALA A 168 -16.97 -2.08 3.66
CA ALA A 168 -16.62 -0.83 4.32
C ALA A 168 -15.10 -0.66 4.43
N TRP A 169 -14.40 -1.71 4.86
CA TRP A 169 -12.94 -1.69 5.00
C TRP A 169 -12.24 -1.46 3.65
N VAL A 170 -12.66 -2.15 2.59
CA VAL A 170 -12.12 -1.94 1.23
C VAL A 170 -12.38 -0.50 0.76
N GLY A 171 -13.60 0.01 0.91
CA GLY A 171 -13.95 1.38 0.54
C GLY A 171 -13.11 2.42 1.29
N LEU A 172 -12.87 2.19 2.59
CA LEU A 172 -12.03 3.04 3.44
C LEU A 172 -10.57 3.04 2.98
N VAL A 173 -9.99 1.85 2.73
CA VAL A 173 -8.59 1.72 2.28
C VAL A 173 -8.38 2.42 0.94
N ILE A 174 -9.30 2.24 -0.02
CA ILE A 174 -9.26 2.90 -1.33
C ILE A 174 -9.35 4.43 -1.14
N GLY A 175 -10.32 4.90 -0.36
CA GLY A 175 -10.48 6.33 -0.09
C GLY A 175 -9.25 6.96 0.56
N LEU A 176 -8.71 6.35 1.62
CA LEU A 176 -7.51 6.83 2.30
C LEU A 176 -6.29 6.83 1.38
N LYS A 177 -6.15 5.83 0.50
CA LYS A 177 -5.05 5.77 -0.47
C LYS A 177 -5.14 6.89 -1.51
N LEU A 178 -6.35 7.15 -2.04
CA LEU A 178 -6.58 8.25 -2.99
C LEU A 178 -6.26 9.61 -2.34
N ILE A 179 -6.70 9.83 -1.11
CA ILE A 179 -6.37 11.04 -0.34
C ILE A 179 -4.86 11.14 -0.14
N HIS A 180 -4.21 10.08 0.35
CA HIS A 180 -2.76 10.05 0.57
C HIS A 180 -1.96 10.35 -0.71
N LEU A 181 -2.37 9.81 -1.86
CA LEU A 181 -1.73 10.09 -3.15
C LEU A 181 -1.98 11.51 -3.65
N SER A 182 -3.09 12.13 -3.26
CA SER A 182 -3.40 13.53 -3.60
C SER A 182 -2.68 14.53 -2.70
N VAL A 183 -2.22 14.13 -1.51
CA VAL A 183 -1.46 15.00 -0.60
C VAL A 183 0.01 15.04 -1.04
N ARG A 184 0.39 16.13 -1.71
CA ARG A 184 1.78 16.39 -2.09
C ARG A 184 2.49 17.12 -0.94
N ARG A 185 3.64 16.60 -0.50
CA ARG A 185 4.51 17.26 0.49
C ARG A 185 5.51 18.16 -0.23
N ARG A 186 5.64 19.41 0.23
CA ARG A 186 6.66 20.36 -0.26
C ARG A 186 8.03 19.96 0.31
N ARG A 187 9.04 19.92 -0.56
CA ARG A 187 10.46 19.78 -0.22
C ARG A 187 11.18 20.99 -0.80
N THR A 188 11.83 21.77 0.06
CA THR A 188 12.62 22.95 -0.32
C THR A 188 14.00 22.54 -0.83
N ASP A 189 14.57 21.49 -0.23
CA ASP A 189 15.95 21.09 -0.42
C ASP A 189 16.09 19.62 -0.82
N TYR A 190 17.29 19.25 -1.24
CA TYR A 190 17.65 17.86 -1.52
C TYR A 190 17.62 17.06 -0.23
N GLN A 191 16.79 16.01 -0.19
CA GLN A 191 16.62 15.19 1.01
C GLN A 191 16.84 13.71 0.69
N PRO A 192 17.55 12.96 1.55
CA PRO A 192 17.67 11.52 1.40
C PRO A 192 16.32 10.81 1.61
N ASP A 193 16.06 9.81 0.77
CA ASP A 193 14.90 8.93 0.86
C ASP A 193 15.05 8.00 2.06
N ARG A 194 14.20 8.18 3.08
CA ARG A 194 14.23 7.37 4.30
C ARG A 194 14.10 5.86 4.09
N THR A 195 13.54 5.41 2.98
CA THR A 195 13.36 3.99 2.68
C THR A 195 14.54 3.40 1.91
N ASN A 196 15.15 4.18 1.02
CA ASN A 196 16.21 3.70 0.11
C ASN A 196 17.63 4.12 0.51
N CYS A 197 17.75 5.11 1.40
CA CYS A 197 19.04 5.58 1.88
C CYS A 197 19.58 4.63 2.96
N VAL A 198 20.77 4.08 2.72
CA VAL A 198 21.50 3.19 3.64
C VAL A 198 22.38 3.99 4.63
N SER A 199 22.28 5.32 4.63
CA SER A 199 23.02 6.21 5.53
C SER A 199 24.55 6.03 5.47
N CYS A 200 25.10 5.66 4.31
CA CYS A 200 26.55 5.45 4.14
C CYS A 200 27.41 6.72 4.25
N GLY A 201 26.79 7.90 4.33
CA GLY A 201 27.47 9.19 4.50
C GLY A 201 28.28 9.71 3.30
N ARG A 202 28.28 9.00 2.16
CA ARG A 202 29.06 9.41 0.97
C ARG A 202 28.70 10.82 0.46
N CYS A 203 27.44 11.21 0.57
CA CYS A 203 26.98 12.55 0.19
C CYS A 203 27.62 13.69 1.01
N PHE A 204 27.99 13.45 2.28
CA PHE A 204 28.63 14.46 3.14
C PHE A 204 30.04 14.80 2.67
N TRP A 205 30.81 13.81 2.24
CA TRP A 205 32.17 14.01 1.74
C TRP A 205 32.25 14.92 0.51
N TYR A 206 31.17 15.01 -0.26
CA TYR A 206 31.07 15.83 -1.47
C TYR A 206 30.20 17.07 -1.27
N CYS A 207 29.63 17.28 -0.07
CA CYS A 207 28.82 18.45 0.24
C CYS A 207 29.76 19.64 0.52
N PRO A 208 29.70 20.75 -0.27
CA PRO A 208 30.57 21.91 -0.05
C PRO A 208 30.41 22.53 1.34
N ASN A 209 29.18 22.58 1.87
CA ASN A 209 28.94 23.13 3.22
C ASN A 209 29.55 22.24 4.29
N GLU A 210 29.48 20.92 4.13
CA GLU A 210 30.11 20.00 5.10
C GLU A 210 31.64 20.10 5.00
N GLN A 211 32.19 20.25 3.80
CA GLN A 211 33.63 20.50 3.62
C GLN A 211 34.07 21.83 4.25
N ALA A 212 33.26 22.89 4.12
CA ALA A 212 33.53 24.19 4.76
C ALA A 212 33.44 24.07 6.29
N ARG A 213 32.42 23.38 6.82
CA ARG A 213 32.27 23.08 8.25
C ARG A 213 33.46 22.30 8.82
N LEU A 214 34.03 21.39 8.04
CA LEU A 214 35.22 20.62 8.39
C LEU A 214 36.55 21.39 8.17
N GLY A 215 36.51 22.61 7.63
CA GLY A 215 37.71 23.41 7.33
C GLY A 215 38.53 22.93 6.14
N LEU A 216 37.94 22.09 5.27
CA LEU A 216 38.61 21.56 4.06
C LEU A 216 38.64 22.57 2.90
N ILE A 217 37.69 23.51 2.89
CA ILE A 217 37.62 24.61 1.92
C ILE A 217 37.42 25.93 2.67
N ALA A 218 37.97 27.02 2.11
CA ALA A 218 37.91 28.35 2.73
C ALA A 218 36.49 28.95 2.69
N ASP A 219 35.78 28.84 1.56
CA ASP A 219 34.43 29.38 1.39
C ASP A 219 33.60 28.58 0.37
N VAL A 220 32.31 28.42 0.68
CA VAL A 220 31.33 27.77 -0.22
C VAL A 220 31.13 28.57 -1.52
N ALA A 221 31.31 29.89 -1.47
CA ALA A 221 31.16 30.80 -2.61
C ALA A 221 32.07 30.43 -3.80
N ALA A 222 33.26 29.87 -3.54
CA ALA A 222 34.20 29.44 -4.57
C ALA A 222 33.67 28.27 -5.43
N THR A 223 32.71 27.50 -4.91
CA THR A 223 32.11 26.35 -5.62
C THR A 223 30.88 26.70 -6.45
N ARG A 224 30.30 27.90 -6.29
CA ARG A 224 29.11 28.34 -7.07
C ARG A 224 29.39 28.61 -8.56
N GLY A 225 30.65 28.80 -8.96
CA GLY A 225 31.05 29.23 -10.30
C GLY A 225 31.57 28.14 -11.25
N LYS A 226 31.43 26.85 -10.92
CA LYS A 226 32.04 25.74 -11.67
C LYS A 226 31.05 24.77 -12.35
N THR A 227 29.79 25.17 -12.52
CA THR A 227 28.83 24.49 -13.41
C THR A 227 28.71 25.20 -14.73
#